data_AF-A0A955R4N8-F1
#
_entry.id   AF-A0A955R4N8-F1
#
_cell.length_a   1.000
_cell.length_b   1.000
_cell.length_c   1.000
_cell.angle_alpha   90.00
_cell.angle_beta   90.00
_cell.angle_gamma   90.00
#
_symmetry.space_group_name_H-M   'P 1'
#
loop_
_entity.id
_entity.type
_entity.pdbx_description
1 polymer ?
#
loop_
_entity_poly.entity_id
_entity_poly.type
_entity_poly.pdbx_seq_one_letter_code
_entity_poly.pdbx_strand_id
1 'polypeptide(L)'
;MLPEQQDILWTFVTLMFTLFSVYVFINVIQHCRTRPGVNAQKWGIVFGAFILVSLYQTNVMLDLNQQQQLGYIRWQVLTVFMILLVWGLFFKSSNIEDQSPPIVRAAFFYSTISVMLAGYTNW
;
A
#
# COMPACT_ATOMS: atom_id res chain seq x y z
N MET A 1 -0.40 -15.24 -21.46
CA MET A 1 -0.11 -16.17 -20.34
C MET A 1 -1.28 -17.13 -20.19
N LEU A 2 -1.05 -18.37 -19.75
CA LEU A 2 -2.14 -19.31 -19.52
C LEU A 2 -2.89 -18.91 -18.24
N PRO A 3 -4.23 -18.86 -18.24
CA PRO A 3 -5.03 -18.34 -17.11
C PRO A 3 -4.85 -19.13 -15.80
N GLU A 4 -4.29 -20.33 -15.87
CA GLU A 4 -4.02 -21.20 -14.73
C GLU A 4 -2.65 -20.92 -14.06
N GLN A 5 -1.78 -20.13 -14.70
CA GLN A 5 -0.49 -19.77 -14.13
C GLN A 5 -0.62 -18.56 -13.20
N GLN A 6 0.33 -18.44 -12.28
CA GLN A 6 0.47 -17.23 -11.46
C GLN A 6 1.14 -16.13 -12.30
N ASP A 7 0.61 -14.91 -12.23
CA ASP A 7 1.17 -13.77 -12.94
C ASP A 7 2.24 -13.09 -12.08
N ILE A 8 3.43 -12.92 -12.67
CA ILE A 8 4.55 -12.27 -12.02
C ILE A 8 4.28 -10.78 -11.75
N LEU A 9 3.48 -10.12 -12.58
CA LEU A 9 3.10 -8.74 -12.40
C LEU A 9 2.30 -8.57 -11.12
N TRP A 10 1.20 -9.33 -10.99
CA TRP A 10 0.28 -9.18 -9.87
C TRP A 10 0.98 -9.49 -8.55
N THR A 11 1.87 -10.47 -8.58
CA THR A 11 2.78 -10.81 -7.49
C THR A 11 3.68 -9.62 -7.11
N PHE A 12 4.34 -9.00 -8.08
CA PHE A 12 5.19 -7.83 -7.85
C PHE A 12 4.40 -6.64 -7.26
N VAL A 13 3.24 -6.31 -7.83
CA VAL A 13 2.38 -5.21 -7.37
C VAL A 13 1.92 -5.44 -5.93
N THR A 14 1.53 -6.67 -5.61
CA THR A 14 1.19 -7.11 -4.24
C THR A 14 2.30 -6.81 -3.23
N LEU A 15 3.53 -7.16 -3.58
CA LEU A 15 4.69 -6.92 -2.71
C LEU A 15 4.93 -5.42 -2.54
N MET A 16 4.80 -4.64 -3.61
CA MET A 16 4.94 -3.18 -3.56
C MET A 16 3.88 -2.52 -2.67
N PHE A 17 2.63 -2.98 -2.71
CA PHE A 17 1.57 -2.48 -1.82
C PHE A 17 1.85 -2.81 -0.35
N THR A 18 2.39 -3.99 -0.08
CA THR A 18 2.79 -4.37 1.29
C THR A 18 3.94 -3.51 1.79
N LEU A 19 5.00 -3.34 0.99
CA LEU A 19 6.12 -2.47 1.32
C LEU A 19 5.66 -1.03 1.55
N PHE A 20 4.71 -0.54 0.75
CA PHE A 20 4.10 0.77 0.94
C PHE A 20 3.40 0.88 2.31
N SER A 21 2.62 -0.13 2.73
CA SER A 21 1.96 -0.12 4.04
C SER A 21 2.97 -0.06 5.21
N VAL A 22 4.08 -0.80 5.10
CA VAL A 22 5.16 -0.79 6.10
C VAL A 22 5.86 0.56 6.12
N TYR A 23 6.12 1.13 4.95
CA TYR A 23 6.70 2.46 4.83
C TYR A 23 5.84 3.53 5.53
N VAL A 24 4.53 3.56 5.25
CA VAL A 24 3.61 4.53 5.85
C VAL A 24 3.58 4.39 7.36
N PHE A 25 3.55 3.16 7.88
CA PHE A 25 3.63 2.91 9.32
C PHE A 25 4.91 3.49 9.93
N ILE A 26 6.07 3.20 9.35
CA ILE A 26 7.36 3.72 9.84
C ILE A 26 7.34 5.25 9.84
N ASN A 27 6.87 5.88 8.76
CA ASN A 27 6.76 7.33 8.66
C ASN A 27 5.85 7.92 9.77
N VAL A 28 4.69 7.31 10.00
CA VAL A 28 3.78 7.74 11.07
C VAL A 28 4.43 7.62 12.44
N ILE A 29 5.10 6.50 12.73
CA ILE A 29 5.80 6.30 14.01
C ILE A 29 6.91 7.33 14.20
N GLN A 30 7.67 7.65 13.15
CA GLN A 30 8.70 8.69 13.21
C GLN A 30 8.10 10.07 13.54
N HIS A 31 7.00 10.46 12.90
CA HIS A 31 6.32 11.72 13.23
C HIS A 31 5.75 11.72 14.65
N CYS A 32 5.19 10.60 15.12
CA CYS A 32 4.70 10.48 16.50
C CYS A 32 5.83 10.60 17.54
N ARG A 33 7.05 10.14 17.23
CA ARG A 33 8.20 10.20 18.14
C ARG A 33 8.87 11.57 18.18
N THR A 34 8.83 12.30 17.07
CA THR A 34 9.49 13.60 16.94
C THR A 34 8.63 14.76 17.39
N ARG A 35 7.29 14.60 17.42
CA ARG A 35 6.36 15.66 17.75
C ARG A 35 5.64 15.39 19.09
N PRO A 36 5.88 16.22 20.12
CA PRO A 36 5.12 16.11 21.36
C PRO A 36 3.65 16.44 21.12
N GLY A 37 2.74 15.63 21.65
CA GLY A 37 1.29 15.81 21.54
C GLY A 37 0.59 14.94 20.49
N VAL A 38 1.33 14.21 19.65
CA VAL A 38 0.75 13.23 18.73
C VAL A 38 0.56 11.89 19.44
N ASN A 39 -0.65 11.34 19.40
CA ASN A 39 -0.96 10.08 20.07
C ASN A 39 -0.38 8.88 19.31
N ALA A 40 0.83 8.47 19.69
CA ALA A 40 1.56 7.35 19.10
C ALA A 40 0.81 6.01 19.23
N GLN A 41 0.11 5.77 20.34
CA GLN A 41 -0.62 4.53 20.57
C GLN A 41 -1.81 4.41 19.60
N LYS A 42 -2.63 5.46 19.49
CA LYS A 42 -3.77 5.49 18.56
C LYS A 42 -3.31 5.24 17.13
N TRP A 43 -2.36 6.03 16.65
CA TRP A 43 -1.91 5.94 15.26
C TRP A 43 -1.10 4.67 14.99
N GLY A 44 -0.30 4.21 15.95
CA GLY A 44 0.40 2.93 15.85
C GLY A 44 -0.55 1.75 15.69
N ILE A 45 -1.66 1.70 16.44
CA ILE A 45 -2.68 0.66 16.29
C ILE A 45 -3.35 0.72 14.92
N VAL A 46 -3.77 1.92 14.48
CA VAL A 46 -4.45 2.11 13.19
C VAL A 46 -3.56 1.67 12.02
N PHE A 47 -2.32 2.15 11.95
CA PHE A 47 -1.41 1.79 10.86
C PHE A 47 -0.83 0.39 11.00
N GLY A 48 -0.70 -0.13 12.22
CA GLY A 48 -0.34 -1.54 12.46
C GLY A 48 -1.41 -2.50 11.92
N ALA A 49 -2.69 -2.17 12.10
CA ALA A 49 -3.79 -2.95 11.52
C ALA A 49 -3.73 -2.97 9.98
N PHE A 50 -3.41 -1.84 9.35
CA PHE A 50 -3.23 -1.78 7.88
C PHE A 50 -2.08 -2.66 7.37
N ILE A 51 -0.97 -2.77 8.12
CA ILE A 51 0.11 -3.72 7.77
C ILE A 51 -0.41 -5.16 7.81
N LEU A 52 -1.12 -5.55 8.88
CA LEU A 52 -1.64 -6.91 9.02
C LEU A 52 -2.62 -7.25 7.90
N VAL A 53 -3.52 -6.32 7.54
CA VAL A 53 -4.42 -6.48 6.40
C VAL A 53 -3.64 -6.61 5.09
N SER A 54 -2.61 -5.79 4.87
CA SER A 54 -1.80 -5.86 3.64
C SER A 54 -1.03 -7.17 3.53
N LEU A 55 -0.47 -7.68 4.64
CA LEU A 55 0.20 -8.98 4.68
C LEU A 55 -0.76 -10.14 4.40
N TYR A 56 -1.96 -10.10 4.99
CA TYR A 56 -3.00 -11.08 4.72
C TYR A 56 -3.40 -11.07 3.24
N GLN A 57 -3.66 -9.89 2.67
CA GLN A 57 -4.02 -9.76 1.26
C GLN A 57 -2.91 -10.23 0.32
N THR A 58 -1.65 -10.03 0.70
CA THR A 58 -0.49 -10.54 -0.04
C THR A 58 -0.43 -12.04 -0.01
N ASN A 59 -0.57 -12.65 1.17
CA ASN A 59 -0.58 -14.11 1.29
C ASN A 59 -1.68 -14.72 0.41
N VAL A 60 -2.90 -14.14 0.43
CA VAL A 60 -3.98 -14.57 -0.45
C VAL A 60 -3.59 -14.43 -1.93
N MET A 61 -3.05 -13.29 -2.37
CA MET A 61 -2.68 -13.08 -3.78
C MET A 61 -1.66 -14.08 -4.31
N LEU A 62 -0.72 -14.50 -3.45
CA LEU A 62 0.32 -15.47 -3.79
C LEU A 62 -0.21 -16.90 -4.00
N ASP A 63 -1.44 -17.20 -3.56
CA ASP A 63 -2.07 -18.51 -3.75
C ASP A 63 -3.02 -18.54 -4.95
N LEU A 64 -3.34 -17.38 -5.53
CA LEU A 64 -4.32 -17.26 -6.62
C LEU A 64 -3.69 -17.45 -8.01
N ASN A 65 -4.47 -18.00 -8.94
CA ASN A 65 -4.12 -18.01 -10.37
C ASN A 65 -4.35 -16.64 -11.04
N GLN A 66 -3.87 -16.44 -12.27
CA GLN A 66 -3.90 -15.14 -12.96
C GLN A 66 -5.31 -14.53 -13.05
N GLN A 67 -6.34 -15.33 -13.37
CA GLN A 67 -7.71 -14.82 -13.48
C GLN A 67 -8.25 -14.35 -12.12
N GLN A 68 -7.96 -15.10 -11.06
CA GLN A 68 -8.36 -14.75 -9.70
C GLN A 68 -7.57 -13.53 -9.18
N GLN A 69 -6.29 -13.43 -9.50
CA GLN A 69 -5.42 -12.29 -9.17
C GLN A 69 -5.97 -10.98 -9.76
N LEU A 70 -6.38 -10.99 -11.03
CA LEU A 70 -7.06 -9.88 -11.71
C LEU A 70 -8.34 -9.44 -10.97
N GLY A 71 -9.12 -10.39 -10.46
CA GLY A 71 -10.34 -10.09 -9.69
C GLY A 71 -10.05 -9.61 -8.26
N TYR A 72 -8.93 -10.04 -7.67
CA TYR A 72 -8.58 -9.76 -6.29
C TYR A 72 -7.86 -8.42 -6.11
N ILE A 73 -7.08 -7.97 -7.12
CA ILE A 73 -6.26 -6.75 -7.03
C ILE A 73 -7.05 -5.51 -6.60
N ARG A 74 -8.33 -5.41 -6.98
CA ARG A 74 -9.22 -4.31 -6.58
C ARG A 74 -9.32 -4.13 -5.06
N TRP A 75 -9.25 -5.22 -4.29
CA TRP A 75 -9.30 -5.18 -2.84
C TRP A 75 -8.01 -4.62 -2.24
N GLN A 76 -6.86 -4.98 -2.82
CA GLN A 76 -5.59 -4.40 -2.41
C GLN A 76 -5.49 -2.92 -2.77
N VAL A 77 -5.96 -2.55 -3.96
CA VAL A 77 -6.04 -1.14 -4.38
C VAL A 77 -6.93 -0.34 -3.42
N LEU A 78 -8.08 -0.89 -3.01
CA LEU A 78 -8.94 -0.26 -2.01
C LEU A 78 -8.21 -0.08 -0.66
N THR A 79 -7.49 -1.11 -0.18
CA THR A 79 -6.67 -0.99 1.04
C THR A 79 -5.65 0.13 0.91
N VAL A 80 -4.94 0.23 -0.21
CA VAL A 80 -3.94 1.28 -0.44
C VAL A 80 -4.59 2.66 -0.48
N PHE A 81 -5.76 2.82 -1.11
CA PHE A 81 -6.50 4.08 -1.07
C PHE A 81 -6.94 4.45 0.34
N MET A 82 -7.38 3.48 1.14
CA MET A 82 -7.72 3.71 2.55
C MET A 82 -6.49 4.11 3.37
N ILE A 83 -5.34 3.48 3.16
CA ILE A 83 -4.07 3.87 3.79
C ILE A 83 -3.73 5.32 3.43
N LEU A 84 -3.81 5.69 2.15
CA LEU A 84 -3.55 7.05 1.68
C LEU A 84 -4.50 8.08 2.33
N LEU A 85 -5.80 7.76 2.38
CA LEU A 85 -6.80 8.63 3.01
C LEU A 85 -6.54 8.80 4.50
N VAL A 86 -6.34 7.72 5.24
CA VAL A 86 -6.09 7.76 6.69
C VAL A 86 -4.76 8.43 7.01
N TRP A 87 -3.75 8.27 6.15
CA TRP A 87 -2.47 8.97 6.27
C TRP A 87 -2.59 10.47 6.02
N GLY A 88 -3.41 10.89 5.05
CA GLY A 88 -3.78 12.29 4.89
C GLY A 88 -4.51 12.85 6.13
N LEU A 89 -5.43 12.08 6.71
CA LEU A 89 -6.11 12.45 7.96
C LEU A 89 -5.14 12.55 9.15
N PHE A 90 -4.14 11.68 9.23
CA PHE A 90 -3.09 11.75 10.25
C PHE A 90 -2.34 13.08 10.19
N PHE A 91 -1.85 13.45 9.00
CA PHE A 91 -1.16 14.73 8.80
C PHE A 91 -2.04 15.92 9.15
N LYS A 92 -3.28 15.95 8.62
CA LYS A 92 -4.23 17.04 8.85
C LYS A 92 -4.63 17.17 10.33
N SER A 93 -4.96 16.08 10.99
CA SER A 93 -5.40 16.10 12.40
C SER A 93 -4.28 16.39 13.39
N SER A 94 -3.03 16.14 13.00
CA SER A 94 -1.85 16.37 13.83
C SER A 94 -1.16 17.72 13.51
N ASN A 95 -1.78 18.58 12.68
CA ASN A 95 -1.20 19.84 12.18
C ASN A 95 0.23 19.67 11.65
N ILE A 96 0.45 18.59 10.90
CA ILE A 96 1.76 18.30 10.30
C ILE A 96 1.78 18.87 8.89
N GLU A 97 2.41 20.04 8.76
CA GLU A 97 2.70 20.70 7.48
C GLU A 97 4.00 20.17 6.88
N ASP A 98 4.04 18.86 6.62
CA ASP A 98 5.18 18.22 5.95
C ASP A 98 4.74 17.72 4.58
N GLN A 99 5.59 17.89 3.56
CA GLN A 99 5.28 17.36 2.23
C GLN A 99 5.49 15.85 2.25
N SER A 100 4.58 15.09 1.63
CA SER A 100 4.74 13.64 1.51
C SER A 100 6.13 13.32 0.94
N PRO A 101 6.93 12.47 1.60
CA PRO A 101 8.30 12.22 1.16
C PRO A 101 8.34 11.72 -0.30
N PRO A 102 9.40 12.04 -1.07
CA PRO A 102 9.50 11.72 -2.49
C PRO A 102 9.23 10.25 -2.84
N ILE A 103 9.51 9.33 -1.92
CA ILE A 103 9.33 7.89 -2.09
C ILE A 103 7.87 7.46 -2.19
N VAL A 104 6.93 8.20 -1.59
CA VAL A 104 5.48 7.94 -1.73
C VAL A 104 4.99 8.37 -3.09
N ARG A 105 5.45 9.55 -3.56
CA ARG A 105 5.16 9.99 -4.92
C ARG A 105 5.78 9.03 -5.93
N ALA A 106 6.98 8.53 -5.64
CA ALA A 106 7.64 7.51 -6.44
C ALA A 106 6.87 6.19 -6.41
N ALA A 107 6.36 5.73 -5.26
CA ALA A 107 5.56 4.52 -5.15
C ALA A 107 4.26 4.62 -5.96
N PHE A 108 3.57 5.77 -5.91
CA PHE A 108 2.41 6.05 -6.76
C PHE A 108 2.79 6.10 -8.25
N PHE A 109 3.92 6.70 -8.58
CA PHE A 109 4.43 6.77 -9.95
C PHE A 109 4.80 5.38 -10.48
N TYR A 110 5.51 4.56 -9.70
CA TYR A 110 5.92 3.21 -10.08
C TYR A 110 4.74 2.24 -10.12
N SER A 111 3.75 2.35 -9.22
CA SER A 111 2.53 1.54 -9.30
C SER A 111 1.69 1.91 -10.52
N THR A 112 1.54 3.20 -10.80
CA THR A 112 0.83 3.70 -12.00
C THR A 112 1.55 3.25 -13.28
N ILE A 113 2.87 3.39 -13.34
CA ILE A 113 3.69 2.91 -14.47
C ILE A 113 3.60 1.39 -14.61
N SER A 114 3.69 0.63 -13.52
CA SER A 114 3.60 -0.84 -13.57
C SER A 114 2.23 -1.30 -14.07
N VAL A 115 1.14 -0.66 -13.61
CA VAL A 115 -0.22 -0.93 -14.09
C VAL A 115 -0.38 -0.56 -15.57
N MET A 116 0.17 0.59 -16.00
CA MET A 116 0.11 1.02 -17.40
C MET A 116 0.95 0.13 -18.33
N LEU A 117 2.19 -0.22 -17.95
CA LEU A 117 3.05 -1.10 -18.75
C LEU A 117 2.46 -2.50 -18.87
N ALA A 118 1.88 -3.02 -17.80
CA ALA A 118 1.38 -4.37 -17.81
C ALA A 118 0.01 -4.53 -18.47
N GLY A 119 -0.77 -3.45 -18.53
CA GLY A 119 -1.91 -3.35 -19.43
C GLY A 119 -1.49 -3.27 -20.91
N TYR A 120 -0.25 -2.86 -21.21
CA TYR A 120 0.29 -2.74 -22.57
C TYR A 120 0.96 -4.02 -23.09
N THR A 121 1.49 -4.88 -22.22
CA THR A 121 2.22 -6.11 -22.63
C THR A 121 1.38 -7.38 -22.67
N ASN A 122 0.10 -7.30 -22.32
CA ASN A 122 -0.84 -8.44 -22.31
C ASN A 122 -1.88 -8.40 -23.46
N TRP A 123 -1.58 -7.66 -24.54
CA TRP A 123 -2.26 -7.73 -25.83
C TRP A 123 -1.34 -8.37 -26.87
#